data_AF-W2U332-F1
#
_entry.id   AF-W2U332-F1
#
_cell.length_a   1.000
_cell.length_b   1.000
_cell.length_c   1.000
_cell.angle_alpha   90.00
_cell.angle_beta   90.00
_cell.angle_gamma   90.00
#
_symmetry.space_group_name_H-M   'P 1'
#
loop_
_entity.id
_entity.type
_entity.pdbx_description
1 polymer ?
#
loop_
_entity_poly.entity_id
_entity_poly.type
_entity_poly.pdbx_seq_one_letter_code
_entity_poly.pdbx_strand_id
1 'polypeptide(L)'
;MALIWELAAHIRYWVARMTVVLEALCRGGAPPPRSGTDWPQVPDAPDPAAWACLQAELARALEGLPGVVSTLKPVHLLTPSAGMGSPSALYEIHGLLAHTSDHTGQILLLRRLRCVWPQ
;
A
#
# COMPACT_ATOMS: atom_id res chain seq x y z
N MET A 1 -3.77 17.75 11.62
CA MET A 1 -2.46 17.19 11.25
C MET A 1 -2.47 15.67 11.20
N ALA A 2 -3.37 15.00 11.95
CA ALA A 2 -3.57 13.55 11.94
C ALA A 2 -3.88 12.95 10.54
N LEU A 3 -4.75 13.58 9.73
CA LEU A 3 -5.23 12.98 8.47
C LEU A 3 -4.14 12.64 7.44
N ILE A 4 -3.14 13.50 7.21
CA ILE A 4 -2.04 13.16 6.27
C ILE A 4 -1.20 12.01 6.82
N TRP A 5 -1.02 11.97 8.13
CA TRP A 5 -0.30 10.89 8.80
C TRP A 5 -1.04 9.57 8.63
N GLU A 6 -2.34 9.56 8.93
CA GLU A 6 -3.22 8.40 8.77
C GLU A 6 -3.21 7.88 7.34
N LEU A 7 -3.30 8.77 6.34
CA LEU A 7 -3.21 8.38 4.93
C LEU A 7 -1.85 7.76 4.58
N ALA A 8 -0.74 8.37 5.01
CA ALA A 8 0.60 7.81 4.77
C ALA A 8 0.79 6.46 5.47
N ALA A 9 0.28 6.32 6.70
CA ALA A 9 0.31 5.07 7.45
C ALA A 9 -0.52 3.98 6.76
N HIS A 10 -1.71 4.34 6.27
CA HIS A 10 -2.58 3.44 5.53
C HIS A 10 -1.95 2.99 4.21
N ILE A 11 -1.34 3.88 3.43
CA ILE A 11 -0.59 3.51 2.21
C ILE A 11 0.52 2.53 2.57
N ARG A 12 1.32 2.81 3.61
CA ARG A 12 2.40 1.89 4.05
C ARG A 12 1.86 0.50 4.37
N TYR A 13 0.78 0.43 5.16
CA TYR A 13 0.14 -0.84 5.49
C TYR A 13 -0.35 -1.57 4.23
N TRP A 14 -1.03 -0.86 3.33
CA TRP A 14 -1.58 -1.45 2.12
C TRP A 14 -0.49 -1.99 1.20
N VAL A 15 0.60 -1.23 1.01
CA VAL A 15 1.77 -1.68 0.24
C VAL A 15 2.35 -2.96 0.86
N ALA A 16 2.62 -2.98 2.16
CA ALA A 16 3.17 -4.16 2.83
C ALA A 16 2.23 -5.37 2.73
N ARG A 17 0.93 -5.15 2.86
CA ARG A 17 -0.10 -6.17 2.70
C ARG A 17 -0.09 -6.75 1.29
N MET A 18 -0.04 -5.89 0.27
CA MET A 18 -0.05 -6.31 -1.13
C MET A 18 1.23 -7.02 -1.55
N THR A 19 2.38 -6.67 -0.96
CA THR A 19 3.62 -7.45 -1.11
C THR A 19 3.39 -8.91 -0.68
N VAL A 20 2.80 -9.14 0.50
CA VAL A 20 2.49 -10.49 0.99
C VAL A 20 1.47 -11.21 0.09
N VAL A 21 0.49 -10.49 -0.46
CA VAL A 21 -0.45 -11.05 -1.44
C VAL A 21 0.28 -11.54 -2.68
N LEU A 22 1.06 -10.66 -3.31
CA LEU A 22 1.74 -10.95 -4.57
C LEU A 22 2.77 -12.08 -4.42
N GLU A 23 3.47 -12.14 -3.29
CA GLU A 23 4.35 -13.26 -2.97
C GLU A 23 3.61 -14.60 -2.83
N ALA A 24 2.45 -14.62 -2.18
CA ALA A 24 1.64 -15.84 -2.07
C ALA A 24 1.16 -16.31 -3.44
N LEU A 25 0.69 -15.37 -4.28
CA LEU A 25 0.30 -15.64 -5.66
C LEU A 25 1.46 -16.16 -6.50
N CYS A 26 2.65 -15.59 -6.34
CA CYS A 26 3.85 -16.08 -7.01
C CYS A 26 4.19 -17.53 -6.66
N ARG A 27 3.86 -17.96 -5.43
CA ARG A 27 4.02 -19.35 -4.96
C ARG A 27 2.84 -20.25 -5.32
N GLY A 28 1.81 -19.74 -5.98
CA GLY A 28 0.58 -20.48 -6.29
C GLY A 28 -0.29 -20.76 -5.07
N GLY A 29 -0.07 -20.04 -3.97
CA GLY A 29 -0.83 -20.20 -2.72
C GLY A 29 -1.91 -19.15 -2.54
N ALA A 30 -2.83 -19.41 -1.61
CA ALA A 30 -3.75 -18.39 -1.12
C ALA A 30 -3.01 -17.44 -0.16
N PRO A 31 -3.19 -16.12 -0.27
CA PRO A 31 -2.63 -15.19 0.70
C PRO A 31 -3.36 -15.29 2.04
N PRO A 32 -2.73 -14.80 3.12
CA PRO A 32 -3.36 -14.77 4.43
C PRO A 32 -4.65 -13.93 4.40
N PRO A 33 -5.63 -14.22 5.29
CA PRO A 33 -6.84 -13.41 5.41
C PRO A 33 -6.49 -11.97 5.80
N ARG A 34 -7.39 -11.02 5.49
CA ARG A 34 -7.23 -9.63 5.95
C ARG A 34 -7.34 -9.58 7.47
N SER A 35 -6.46 -8.82 8.11
CA SER A 35 -6.65 -8.44 9.51
C SER A 35 -7.86 -7.51 9.62
N GLY A 36 -8.64 -7.60 10.70
CA GLY A 36 -9.84 -6.78 10.91
C GLY A 36 -9.59 -5.28 11.09
N THR A 37 -8.32 -4.83 11.14
CA THR A 37 -7.95 -3.42 11.27
C THR A 37 -7.15 -2.97 10.05
N ASP A 38 -7.81 -2.33 9.10
CA ASP A 38 -7.18 -1.77 7.89
C ASP A 38 -6.51 -0.40 8.12
N TRP A 39 -6.69 0.17 9.33
CA TRP A 39 -6.14 1.46 9.71
C TRP A 39 -5.05 1.30 10.77
N PRO A 40 -3.78 1.62 10.46
CA PRO A 40 -2.70 1.57 11.44
C PRO A 40 -2.89 2.64 12.51
N GLN A 41 -2.46 2.32 13.73
CA GLN A 41 -2.41 3.30 14.80
C GLN A 41 -1.33 4.34 14.49
N VAL A 42 -1.67 5.61 14.69
CA VAL A 42 -0.73 6.74 14.60
C VAL A 42 -0.70 7.46 15.95
N PRO A 43 0.39 8.17 16.29
CA PRO A 43 0.45 8.94 17.54
C PRO A 43 -0.65 10.01 17.62
N ASP A 44 -1.24 10.19 18.80
CA ASP A 44 -2.27 11.22 19.05
C ASP A 44 -1.71 12.65 18.93
N ALA A 45 -0.43 12.82 19.26
CA ALA A 45 0.28 14.10 19.18
C ALA A 45 1.30 14.11 18.03
N PRO A 46 1.54 15.27 17.38
CA PRO A 46 2.59 15.38 16.38
C PRO A 46 3.97 15.02 16.93
N ASP A 47 4.59 13.99 16.34
CA ASP A 47 5.96 13.59 16.63
C ASP A 47 6.80 13.55 15.33
N PRO A 48 7.74 14.50 15.15
CA PRO A 48 8.60 14.53 13.97
C PRO A 48 9.44 13.26 13.77
N ALA A 49 9.87 12.60 14.85
CA ALA A 49 10.67 11.38 14.75
C ALA A 49 9.83 10.20 14.26
N ALA A 50 8.63 10.02 14.83
CA ALA A 50 7.69 9.01 14.35
C ALA A 50 7.23 9.29 12.90
N TRP A 51 7.06 10.55 12.51
CA TRP A 51 6.77 10.93 11.12
C TRP A 51 7.92 10.59 10.17
N ALA A 52 9.17 10.88 10.55
CA ALA A 52 10.35 10.50 9.76
C ALA A 52 10.50 8.98 9.63
N CYS A 53 10.25 8.25 10.73
CA CYS A 53 10.25 6.79 10.73
C CYS A 53 9.22 6.22 9.74
N LEU A 54 7.98 6.70 9.80
CA LEU A 54 6.91 6.27 8.90
C LEU A 54 7.25 6.51 7.42
N GLN A 55 7.81 7.68 7.09
CA GLN A 55 8.24 7.98 5.72
C GLN A 55 9.32 7.01 5.24
N ALA A 56 10.30 6.69 6.10
CA ALA A 56 11.35 5.73 5.77
C ALA A 56 10.81 4.30 5.59
N GLU A 57 9.84 3.90 6.41
CA GLU A 57 9.16 2.61 6.25
C GLU A 57 8.35 2.54 4.95
N LEU A 58 7.60 3.58 4.63
CA LEU A 58 6.84 3.67 3.39
C LEU A 58 7.76 3.61 2.17
N ALA A 59 8.87 4.35 2.18
CA ALA A 59 9.87 4.32 1.11
C ALA A 59 10.42 2.90 0.90
N ARG A 60 10.86 2.23 1.96
CA ARG A 60 11.34 0.84 1.90
C ARG A 60 10.28 -0.12 1.36
N ALA A 61 9.02 0.04 1.78
CA ALA A 61 7.93 -0.80 1.33
C ALA A 61 7.68 -0.65 -0.19
N LEU A 62 7.73 0.60 -0.69
CA LEU A 62 7.60 0.89 -2.12
C LEU A 62 8.80 0.37 -2.93
N GLU A 63 10.02 0.52 -2.43
CA GLU A 63 11.25 0.03 -3.07
C GLU A 63 11.28 -1.51 -3.23
N GLY A 64 10.61 -2.24 -2.33
CA GLY A 64 10.50 -3.70 -2.41
C GLY A 64 9.52 -4.22 -3.47
N LEU A 65 8.53 -3.41 -3.88
CA LEU A 65 7.47 -3.83 -4.80
C LEU A 65 7.98 -4.29 -6.18
N PRO A 66 8.88 -3.56 -6.86
CA PRO A 66 9.43 -4.00 -8.15
C PRO A 66 10.08 -5.38 -8.08
N GLY A 67 10.75 -5.68 -6.96
CA GLY A 67 11.34 -7.00 -6.69
C GLY A 67 10.29 -8.10 -6.76
N VAL A 68 9.21 -7.98 -5.99
CA VAL A 68 8.13 -8.99 -5.98
C VAL A 68 7.45 -9.08 -7.34
N VAL A 69 7.12 -7.96 -7.98
CA VAL A 69 6.48 -7.96 -9.30
C VAL A 69 7.34 -8.66 -10.35
N SER A 70 8.66 -8.48 -10.31
CA SER A 70 9.59 -9.13 -11.25
C SER A 70 9.62 -10.67 -11.14
N THR A 71 9.19 -11.22 -10.01
CA THR A 71 9.12 -12.69 -9.81
C THR A 71 7.86 -13.31 -10.40
N LEU A 72 6.85 -12.50 -10.77
CA LEU A 72 5.62 -12.98 -11.35
C LEU A 72 5.82 -13.47 -12.77
N LYS A 73 5.37 -14.70 -13.04
CA LYS A 73 5.33 -15.28 -14.38
C LYS A 73 4.05 -14.85 -15.10
N PRO A 74 4.03 -14.84 -16.45
CA PRO A 74 2.83 -14.50 -17.21
C PRO A 74 1.57 -15.28 -16.79
N VAL A 75 1.74 -16.56 -16.41
CA VAL A 75 0.64 -17.40 -15.91
C VAL A 75 0.04 -16.86 -14.61
N HIS A 76 0.82 -16.24 -13.73
CA HIS A 76 0.30 -15.66 -12.48
C HIS A 76 -0.52 -14.39 -12.74
N LEU A 77 -0.24 -13.66 -13.83
CA LEU A 77 -0.87 -12.37 -14.12
C LEU A 77 -2.34 -12.50 -14.54
N LEU A 78 -2.73 -13.62 -15.14
CA LEU A 78 -4.07 -13.81 -15.73
C LEU A 78 -4.87 -14.92 -15.07
N THR A 79 -4.23 -15.78 -14.28
CA THR A 79 -4.92 -16.89 -13.62
C THR A 79 -5.66 -16.37 -12.37
N PRO A 80 -6.94 -16.74 -12.18
CA PRO A 80 -7.67 -16.47 -10.96
C PRO A 80 -6.96 -17.01 -9.73
N SER A 81 -6.94 -16.18 -8.68
CA SER A 81 -6.30 -16.54 -7.43
C SER A 81 -7.22 -17.47 -6.65
N ALA A 82 -6.82 -18.72 -6.46
CA ALA A 82 -7.61 -19.70 -5.72
C ALA A 82 -7.92 -19.19 -4.29
N GLY A 83 -9.20 -19.22 -3.90
CA GLY A 83 -9.66 -18.88 -2.55
C GLY A 83 -9.73 -17.37 -2.22
N MET A 84 -9.43 -16.47 -3.17
CA MET A 84 -9.37 -15.03 -2.91
C MET A 84 -10.56 -14.21 -3.39
N GLY A 85 -11.41 -14.77 -4.26
CA GLY A 85 -12.42 -13.98 -4.98
C GLY A 85 -11.80 -12.88 -5.87
N SER A 86 -10.48 -12.89 -6.05
CA SER A 86 -9.72 -11.94 -6.84
C SER A 86 -9.38 -12.53 -8.21
N PRO A 87 -9.62 -11.78 -9.30
CA PRO A 87 -9.56 -12.33 -10.65
C PRO A 87 -8.14 -12.62 -11.16
N SER A 88 -7.07 -11.99 -10.63
CA SER A 88 -5.66 -12.34 -10.93
C SER A 88 -4.63 -11.46 -10.21
N ALA A 89 -3.33 -11.79 -10.30
CA ALA A 89 -2.26 -10.90 -9.81
C ALA A 89 -2.22 -9.55 -10.54
N LEU A 90 -2.59 -9.49 -11.82
CA LEU A 90 -2.67 -8.22 -12.57
C LEU A 90 -3.75 -7.30 -12.00
N TYR A 91 -4.90 -7.86 -11.63
CA TYR A 91 -5.97 -7.11 -10.98
C TYR A 91 -5.50 -6.50 -9.65
N GLU A 92 -4.78 -7.29 -8.84
CA GLU A 92 -4.23 -6.83 -7.56
C GLU A 92 -3.19 -5.73 -7.73
N ILE A 93 -2.29 -5.85 -8.72
CA ILE A 93 -1.32 -4.80 -9.05
C ILE A 93 -2.04 -3.51 -9.45
N HIS A 94 -3.06 -3.62 -10.30
CA HIS A 94 -3.86 -2.45 -10.70
C HIS A 94 -4.57 -1.82 -9.49
N GLY A 95 -5.16 -2.64 -8.62
CA GLY A 95 -5.80 -2.18 -7.38
C GLY A 95 -4.83 -1.45 -6.45
N LEU A 96 -3.61 -1.95 -6.29
CA LEU A 96 -2.55 -1.29 -5.52
C LEU A 96 -2.17 0.08 -6.11
N LEU A 97 -2.02 0.18 -7.44
CA LEU A 97 -1.70 1.43 -8.12
C LEU A 97 -2.84 2.46 -7.97
N ALA A 98 -4.08 2.03 -8.19
CA ALA A 98 -5.26 2.89 -8.06
C ALA A 98 -5.43 3.40 -6.62
N HIS A 99 -5.32 2.51 -5.63
CA HIS A 99 -5.41 2.84 -4.20
C HIS A 99 -4.33 3.83 -3.77
N THR A 100 -3.07 3.58 -4.13
CA THR A 100 -1.96 4.48 -3.78
C THR A 100 -2.12 5.85 -4.43
N SER A 101 -2.60 5.88 -5.68
CA SER A 101 -2.85 7.12 -6.42
C SER A 101 -3.98 7.94 -5.79
N ASP A 102 -5.07 7.30 -5.38
CA ASP A 102 -6.21 7.95 -4.73
C ASP A 102 -5.79 8.66 -3.43
N HIS A 103 -5.12 7.95 -2.52
CA HIS A 103 -4.67 8.54 -1.26
C HIS A 103 -3.56 9.57 -1.45
N THR A 104 -2.70 9.41 -2.46
CA THR A 104 -1.75 10.47 -2.84
C THR A 104 -2.49 11.74 -3.26
N GLY A 105 -3.56 11.60 -4.07
CA GLY A 105 -4.43 12.70 -4.46
C GLY A 105 -5.08 13.38 -3.25
N GLN A 106 -5.58 12.61 -2.28
CA GLN A 106 -6.13 13.13 -1.03
C GLN A 106 -5.09 13.94 -0.24
N ILE A 107 -3.86 13.44 -0.10
CA ILE A 107 -2.76 14.17 0.56
C ILE A 107 -2.48 15.50 -0.15
N LEU A 108 -2.39 15.49 -1.49
CA LEU A 108 -2.17 16.70 -2.28
C LEU A 108 -3.31 17.72 -2.07
N LEU A 109 -4.57 17.29 -2.16
CA LEU A 109 -5.72 18.16 -1.90
C LEU A 109 -5.67 18.77 -0.50
N LEU A 110 -5.36 17.97 0.53
CA LEU A 110 -5.19 18.46 1.90
C LEU A 110 -4.07 19.50 2.01
N ARG A 111 -2.93 19.29 1.34
CA ARG A 111 -1.85 20.28 1.30
C ARG A 111 -2.27 21.58 0.63
N ARG A 112 -3.03 21.49 -0.48
CA ARG A 112 -3.56 22.65 -1.20
C ARG A 112 -4.54 23.44 -0.33
N LEU A 113 -5.50 22.77 0.31
CA LEU A 113 -6.48 23.40 1.20
C LEU A 113 -5.83 24.07 2.42
N ARG A 114 -4.64 23.62 2.82
CA ARG A 114 -3.86 24.20 3.92
C ARG A 114 -2.81 25.23 3.46
N CYS A 115 -2.81 25.61 2.18
CA CYS A 115 -1.84 26.54 1.59
C CYS A 115 -0.36 26.12 1.78
N VAL A 116 -0.09 24.81 1.91
CA VAL A 116 1.27 24.22 2.07
C VAL A 116 1.70 23.45 0.80
N TRP A 117 1.28 23.95 -0.35
CA TRP A 117 1.66 23.43 -1.66
C TRP A 117 3.16 23.70 -1.90
N PRO A 118 3.94 22.76 -2.47
CA PRO A 118 5.27 23.10 -2.94
C PRO A 118 5.16 24.23 -3.98
N GLN A 119 5.96 25.28 -3.84
CA GLN A 119 6.14 26.23 -4.94
C GLN A 119 6.80 25.52 -6.12
#